data_AF-A0A7T3A9R4-F1
#
_entry.id   AF-A0A7T3A9R4-F1
#
_cell.length_a   1.000
_cell.length_b   1.000
_cell.length_c   1.000
_cell.angle_alpha   90.00
_cell.angle_beta   90.00
_cell.angle_gamma   90.00
#
_symmetry.space_group_name_H-M   'P 1'
#
loop_
_entity.id
_entity.type
_entity.pdbx_description
1 polymer ?
#
loop_
_entity_poly.entity_id
_entity_poly.type
_entity_poly.pdbx_seq_one_letter_code
_entity_poly.pdbx_strand_id
1 'polypeptide(L)' 'MNDGVNGFEASPEDAENVGYKIIEMAGRVAVAHRCAPGAQARWCFGIDDARFEVCVTVAQPDSKR' A
#
# COMPACT_ATOMS: atom_id res chain seq x y z
N MET A 1 -15.71 -3.31 22.37
CA MET A 1 -14.51 -2.51 22.04
C MET A 1 -14.62 -2.22 20.56
N ASN A 2 -15.10 -1.02 20.25
CA ASN A 2 -15.32 -0.54 18.89
C ASN A 2 -14.47 0.71 18.77
N ASP A 3 -13.17 0.52 18.55
CA ASP A 3 -12.24 1.62 18.35
C ASP A 3 -12.33 2.00 16.88
N GLY A 4 -13.48 2.55 16.50
CA GLY A 4 -13.64 3.21 15.22
C GLY A 4 -12.54 4.24 15.11
N VAL A 5 -11.79 4.18 14.01
CA VAL A 5 -10.73 5.15 13.67
C VAL A 5 -11.39 6.51 13.47
N ASN A 6 -11.73 7.19 14.56
CA ASN A 6 -12.31 8.52 14.56
C ASN A 6 -11.18 9.53 14.36
N GLY A 7 -11.28 10.33 13.29
CA GLY A 7 -10.44 11.52 13.10
C GLY A 7 -9.12 11.30 12.35
N PHE A 8 -9.01 10.29 11.47
CA PHE A 8 -7.84 10.19 10.59
C PHE A 8 -7.89 11.29 9.52
N GLU A 9 -7.06 12.32 9.68
CA GLU A 9 -6.84 13.38 8.69
C GLU A 9 -5.34 13.45 8.40
N ALA A 10 -4.90 12.77 7.34
CA ALA A 10 -3.53 12.89 6.87
C ALA A 10 -3.28 14.32 6.39
N SER A 11 -2.14 14.90 6.78
CA SER A 11 -1.72 16.16 6.18
C SER A 11 -1.49 15.98 4.67
N PRO A 12 -1.58 17.05 3.85
CA PRO A 12 -1.26 16.95 2.43
C PRO A 12 0.14 16.36 2.16
N GLU A 13 1.11 16.66 3.03
CA GLU A 13 2.47 16.13 2.95
C GLU A 13 2.52 14.63 3.25
N ASP A 14 1.80 14.16 4.27
CA ASP A 14 1.72 12.72 4.58
C ASP A 14 1.09 11.95 3.43
N ALA A 15 0.00 12.49 2.86
CA ALA A 15 -0.68 11.90 1.72
C ALA A 15 0.26 11.82 0.49
N GLU A 16 1.02 12.87 0.23
CA GLU A 16 1.99 12.91 -0.87
C GLU A 16 3.13 11.89 -0.64
N ASN A 17 3.71 11.86 0.56
CA ASN A 17 4.80 10.94 0.92
C ASN A 17 4.38 9.47 0.80
N VAL A 18 3.20 9.12 1.33
CA VAL A 18 2.65 7.76 1.21
C VAL A 18 2.32 7.43 -0.24
N GLY A 19 1.77 8.39 -1.00
CA GLY A 19 1.48 8.24 -2.42
C GLY A 19 2.73 7.90 -3.24
N TYR A 20 3.83 8.66 -3.06
CA TYR A 20 5.10 8.36 -3.73
C TYR A 20 5.63 6.98 -3.33
N LYS A 21 5.51 6.61 -2.06
CA LYS A 21 5.98 5.29 -1.61
C LYS A 21 5.20 4.15 -2.25
N ILE A 22 3.88 4.30 -2.39
CA ILE A 22 3.03 3.30 -3.06
C ILE A 22 3.45 3.15 -4.52
N ILE A 23 3.65 4.26 -5.25
CA ILE A 23 4.08 4.23 -6.67
C ILE A 23 5.46 3.59 -6.81
N GLU A 24 6.42 3.96 -5.95
CA GLU A 24 7.76 3.37 -5.91
C GLU A 24 7.70 1.85 -5.71
N MET A 25 6.93 1.39 -4.71
CA MET A 25 6.78 -0.04 -4.40
C MET A 25 6.04 -0.78 -5.50
N ALA A 26 5.03 -0.17 -6.13
CA ALA A 26 4.33 -0.77 -7.28
C ALA A 26 5.30 -1.04 -8.44
N GLY A 27 6.20 -0.11 -8.75
CA GLY A 27 7.25 -0.31 -9.76
C GLY A 27 8.18 -1.48 -9.42
N ARG A 28 8.62 -1.59 -8.16
CA ARG A 28 9.48 -2.68 -7.69
C ARG A 28 8.78 -4.04 -7.71
N VAL A 29 7.54 -4.10 -7.24
CA VAL A 29 6.72 -5.33 -7.24
C VAL A 29 6.43 -5.78 -8.67
N ALA A 30 6.17 -4.86 -9.60
CA ALA A 30 5.97 -5.21 -11.00
C ALA A 30 7.19 -5.89 -11.62
N VAL A 31 8.41 -5.46 -11.26
CA VAL A 31 9.65 -6.14 -11.69
C VAL A 31 9.77 -7.50 -11.02
N ALA A 32 9.61 -7.58 -9.71
CA ALA A 32 9.72 -8.84 -8.96
C ALA A 32 8.71 -9.89 -9.45
N HIS A 33 7.47 -9.48 -9.75
CA HIS A 33 6.40 -10.34 -10.24
C HIS A 33 6.74 -11.02 -11.56
N ARG A 34 7.54 -10.38 -12.43
CA ARG A 34 8.00 -11.00 -13.70
C ARG A 34 8.90 -12.20 -13.46
N CYS A 35 9.65 -12.21 -12.36
CA CYS A 35 10.54 -13.31 -11.99
C CYS A 35 9.87 -14.31 -11.04
N ALA A 36 8.97 -13.84 -10.19
CA ALA A 36 8.23 -14.63 -9.20
C ALA A 36 6.77 -14.17 -9.15
N PRO A 37 5.88 -14.76 -9.97
CA PRO A 37 4.46 -14.42 -9.97
C PRO A 37 3.85 -14.56 -8.58
N GLY A 38 3.12 -13.52 -8.16
CA GLY A 38 2.56 -13.42 -6.81
C GLY A 38 3.45 -12.72 -5.78
N ALA A 39 4.63 -12.21 -6.18
CA ALA A 39 5.46 -11.37 -5.32
C ALA A 39 4.67 -10.16 -4.76
N GLN A 40 4.97 -9.79 -3.52
CA GLN A 40 4.34 -8.70 -2.78
C GLN A 40 5.40 -7.79 -2.14
N ALA A 41 5.11 -6.50 -2.05
CA ALA A 41 5.82 -5.59 -1.14
C ALA A 41 4.94 -5.36 0.09
N ARG A 42 5.51 -5.59 1.28
CA ARG A 42 4.83 -5.40 2.56
C ARG A 42 5.64 -4.48 3.45
N TRP A 43 4.99 -3.48 4.02
CA TRP A 43 5.57 -2.60 5.04
C TRP A 43 4.46 -2.01 5.90
N CYS A 44 4.84 -1.25 6.93
CA CYS A 44 3.90 -0.50 7.75
C CYS A 44 4.40 0.93 7.94
N PHE A 45 3.47 1.84 8.22
CA PHE A 45 3.78 3.22 8.63
C PHE A 45 2.76 3.66 9.69
N GLY A 46 3.10 4.72 10.42
CA GLY A 46 2.21 5.36 11.37
C GLY A 46 1.87 6.77 10.90
N ILE A 47 0.62 7.20 11.14
CA ILE A 47 0.18 8.59 11.05
C ILE A 47 -0.67 8.82 12.30
N ASP A 48 -0.33 9.85 13.07
CA ASP A 48 -0.91 10.13 14.38
C ASP A 48 -0.87 8.87 15.27
N ASP A 49 -2.01 8.49 15.84
CA ASP A 49 -2.18 7.33 16.71
C ASP A 49 -2.54 6.04 15.94
N ALA A 50 -2.54 6.08 14.61
CA ALA A 50 -2.92 4.95 13.75
C ALA A 50 -1.70 4.30 13.09
N ARG A 51 -1.63 2.97 13.19
CA ARG A 51 -0.67 2.14 12.46
C ARG A 51 -1.33 1.48 11.27
N PHE A 52 -0.76 1.69 10.08
CA PHE A 52 -1.25 1.12 8.83
C PHE A 52 -0.30 0.04 8.35
N GLU A 53 -0.88 -1.06 7.86
CA GLU A 53 -0.15 -2.09 7.13
C GLU A 53 -0.46 -1.96 5.64
N VAL A 54 0.58 -2.00 4.81
CA VAL A 54 0.46 -1.89 3.35
C VAL A 54 0.93 -3.19 2.73
N CYS A 55 0.14 -3.68 1.77
CA CYS A 55 0.49 -4.78 0.90
C CYS A 55 0.22 -4.38 -0.55
N VAL A 56 1.28 -4.31 -1.36
CA VAL A 56 1.17 -4.05 -2.80
C VAL A 56 1.43 -5.35 -3.56
N THR A 57 0.51 -5.69 -4.45
CA THR A 57 0.58 -6.84 -5.36
C THR A 57 0.22 -6.42 -6.77
N VAL A 58 0.77 -7.09 -7.79
CA VAL A 58 0.23 -7.02 -9.16
C VAL A 58 -1.08 -7.81 -9.17
N ALA A 59 -2.17 -7.18 -9.62
CA ALA A 59 -3.44 -7.87 -9.81
C ALA A 59 -3.31 -8.88 -10.97
N GLN A 60 -3.87 -10.07 -10.78
CA GLN A 60 -4.07 -10.99 -11.91
C GLN A 60 -5.06 -10.34 -12.88
N PRO A 61 -4.84 -10.40 -14.20
CA PRO A 61 -5.85 -9.96 -15.16
C PRO A 61 -7.14 -10.73 -14.90
N ASP A 62 -8.26 -9.99 -14.79
CA ASP A 62 -9.56 -10.57 -14.51
C ASP A 62 -9.90 -11.57 -15.63
N SER A 63 -9.95 -12.86 -15.28
CA SER A 63 -10.07 -13.95 -16.26
C SER A 63 -11.48 -14.11 -16.83
N LYS A 64 -12.31 -13.06 -16.73
CA LYS A 64 -13.68 -13.01 -17.24
C LYS A 64 -13.91 -11.71 -18.01
N ARG A 65 -13.67 -11.75 -19.31
CA ARG A 65 -14.39 -10.93 -20.30
C ARG A 65 -14.64 -11.75 -21.55
#